data_AF-A0A3E1DAB1-F1
#
_entry.id   AF-A0A3E1DAB1-F1
#
_cell.length_a   1.000
_cell.length_b   1.000
_cell.length_c   1.000
_cell.angle_alpha   90.00
_cell.angle_beta   90.00
_cell.angle_gamma   90.00
#
_symmetry.space_group_name_H-M   'P 1'
#
loop_
_entity.id
_entity.type
_entity.pdbx_description
1 polymer ?
#
loop_
_entity_poly.entity_id
_entity_poly.type
_entity_poly.pdbx_seq_one_letter_code
_entity_poly.pdbx_strand_id
1 'polypeptide(L)' 'MMQMAQMQPIDVLRRATSKVGRYLNIPLLGKLQPDAPADIIAVNGNSIYFSKIMKF' A
#
# COMPACT_ATOMS: atom_id res chain seq x y z
N MET A 1 5.95 8.11 18.58
CA MET A 1 5.96 7.16 17.44
C MET A 1 4.70 6.34 17.51
N MET A 2 3.83 6.37 16.49
CA MET A 2 2.61 5.57 16.48
C MET A 2 2.97 4.08 16.42
N GLN A 3 2.73 3.36 17.52
CA GLN A 3 2.73 1.90 17.54
C GLN A 3 1.46 1.40 16.85
N MET A 4 1.41 1.47 15.52
CA MET A 4 0.41 0.71 14.78
C MET A 4 0.89 -0.74 14.68
N ALA A 5 0.56 -1.51 15.72
CA ALA A 5 0.38 -2.97 15.68
C ALA A 5 1.52 -3.81 15.07
N GLN A 6 2.72 -3.83 15.66
CA GLN A 6 3.78 -4.84 15.43
C GLN A 6 4.12 -5.19 13.96
N MET A 7 3.65 -4.42 12.98
CA MET A 7 3.73 -4.75 11.55
C MET A 7 4.91 -4.02 10.94
N GLN A 8 5.62 -4.72 10.05
CA GLN A 8 6.70 -4.08 9.30
C GLN A 8 6.10 -3.07 8.32
N PRO A 9 6.79 -1.96 7.97
CA PRO A 9 6.26 -0.98 7.04
C PRO A 9 5.84 -1.56 5.68
N ILE A 10 6.52 -2.61 5.22
CA ILE A 10 6.15 -3.34 4.00
C ILE A 10 4.79 -4.07 4.15
N ASP A 11 4.44 -4.54 5.34
CA ASP A 11 3.14 -5.16 5.61
C ASP A 11 2.01 -4.13 5.55
N VAL A 12 2.28 -2.91 6.00
CA VAL A 12 1.34 -1.79 5.91
C VAL A 12 1.09 -1.44 4.45
N LEU A 13 2.15 -1.27 3.65
CA LEU A 13 2.04 -1.01 2.20
C LEU A 13 1.27 -2.11 1.49
N ARG A 14 1.59 -3.38 1.78
CA ARG A 14 0.88 -4.53 1.21
C ARG A 14 -0.59 -4.57 1.63
N ARG A 15 -0.90 -4.20 2.88
CA ARG A 15 -2.28 -4.13 3.38
C ARG A 15 -3.07 -3.01 2.73
N ALA A 16 -2.45 -1.86 2.47
CA ALA A 16 -3.08 -0.71 1.82
C ALA A 16 -3.18 -0.82 0.29
N THR A 17 -2.48 -1.78 -0.33
CA THR A 17 -2.49 -2.00 -1.79
C THR A 17 -3.11 -3.36 -2.12
N SER A 18 -2.29 -4.38 -2.38
CA SER A 18 -2.70 -5.69 -2.92
C SER A 18 -3.68 -6.48 -2.05
N LYS A 19 -3.76 -6.24 -0.74
CA LYS A 19 -4.77 -6.91 0.11
C LYS A 19 -6.16 -6.26 0.01
N VAL A 20 -6.25 -4.95 -0.22
CA VAL A 20 -7.52 -4.21 -0.30
C VAL A 20 -8.37 -4.71 -1.47
N GLY A 21 -7.76 -5.03 -2.62
CA GLY A 21 -8.48 -5.55 -3.77
C GLY A 21 -9.34 -6.78 -3.47
N ARG A 22 -8.90 -7.68 -2.58
CA ARG A 22 -9.70 -8.83 -2.16
C ARG A 22 -10.92 -8.43 -1.32
N TYR A 23 -10.76 -7.47 -0.41
CA TYR A 23 -11.85 -6.99 0.44
C TYR A 23 -12.89 -6.17 -0.33
N LEU A 24 -12.47 -5.49 -1.39
CA LEU A 24 -13.36 -4.71 -2.27
C LEU A 24 -13.96 -5.55 -3.42
N ASN A 25 -13.68 -6.85 -3.46
CA ASN A 25 -14.07 -7.75 -4.56
C ASN A 25 -13.55 -7.30 -5.95
N ILE A 26 -12.37 -6.66 -5.98
CA ILE A 26 -11.64 -6.25 -7.18
C ILE A 26 -10.23 -6.88 -7.11
N PRO A 27 -10.06 -8.15 -7.50
CA PRO A 27 -8.85 -8.95 -7.18
C PRO A 27 -7.52 -8.42 -7.74
N LEU A 28 -7.56 -7.58 -8.77
CA LEU A 28 -6.38 -7.00 -9.41
C LEU A 28 -6.01 -5.62 -8.85
N LEU A 29 -6.89 -4.98 -8.08
CA LEU A 29 -6.65 -3.67 -7.49
C LEU A 29 -5.47 -3.70 -6.49
N GLY A 30 -4.60 -2.69 -6.58
CA GLY A 30 -3.44 -2.55 -5.71
C GLY A 30 -2.27 -3.49 -6.05
N LYS A 31 -2.22 -4.03 -7.28
CA LYS A 31 -1.12 -4.84 -7.79
C LYS A 31 -0.45 -4.18 -8.99
N LEU A 32 0.86 -4.35 -9.10
CA LEU A 32 1.64 -3.93 -10.28
C LEU A 32 1.86 -5.16 -11.18
N GLN A 33 0.90 -5.42 -12.06
CA GLN A 33 0.94 -6.52 -13.02
C GLN A 33 0.12 -6.16 -14.27
N PRO A 34 0.32 -6.86 -15.40
CA PRO A 34 -0.58 -6.75 -16.55
C PRO A 34 -2.05 -6.96 -16.14
N ASP A 35 -2.93 -6.24 -16.82
CA ASP A 35 -4.39 -6.25 -16.63
C ASP A 35 -4.91 -5.71 -15.27
N ALA A 36 -4.01 -5.27 -14.38
CA ALA A 36 -4.42 -4.53 -13.18
C ALA A 36 -4.84 -3.09 -13.52
N PRO A 37 -5.78 -2.50 -12.75
CA PRO A 37 -6.10 -1.08 -12.86
C PRO A 37 -4.85 -0.20 -12.73
N ALA A 38 -4.78 0.87 -13.53
CA ALA A 38 -3.62 1.76 -13.59
C ALA A 38 -3.58 2.74 -12.41
N ASP A 39 -3.45 2.19 -11.19
CA ASP A 39 -3.39 2.96 -9.94
C ASP A 39 -1.95 2.93 -9.39
N ILE A 40 -1.16 3.95 -9.73
CA ILE A 40 0.24 4.07 -9.32
C ILE A 40 0.43 5.37 -8.53
N ILE A 41 1.04 5.25 -7.35
CA ILE A 41 1.48 6.40 -6.53
C ILE A 41 3.01 6.36 -6.46
N ALA A 42 3.66 7.43 -6.92
CA ALA A 42 5.10 7.60 -6.83
C ALA A 42 5.45 8.56 -5.68
N VAL A 43 6.50 8.24 -4.94
CA VAL A 43 6.98 9.04 -3.80
C VAL A 43 8.48 9.24 -3.93
N ASN A 44 8.95 10.45 -3.64
CA ASN A 44 10.37 10.76 -3.64
C ASN A 44 11.00 10.32 -2.30
N GLY A 45 12.09 9.56 -2.36
CA GLY A 45 12.77 8.99 -1.18
C GLY A 45 12.38 7.54 -0.89
N ASN A 46 12.74 7.03 0.29
CA ASN A 46 12.47 5.65 0.69
C ASN A 46 11.09 5.53 1.37
N SER A 47 10.16 4.85 0.69
CA SER A 47 8.76 4.66 1.11
C SER A 47 8.58 3.78 2.36
N ILE A 48 9.62 3.07 2.79
CA ILE A 48 9.62 2.29 4.03
C ILE A 48 9.56 3.22 5.25
N TYR A 49 10.00 4.49 5.12
CA TYR A 49 9.81 5.54 6.13
C TYR A 49 8.42 6.17 6.03
N PHE A 50 7.41 5.31 6.14
CA PHE A 50 5.98 5.51 5.90
C PHE A 50 5.35 6.72 6.63
N SER A 51 5.94 7.18 7.74
CA SER A 51 5.33 8.12 8.69
C SER A 51 5.02 9.52 8.16
N LYS A 52 5.59 9.91 7.01
CA LYS A 52 5.41 11.26 6.44
C LYS A 52 4.67 11.29 5.10
N ILE A 53 4.44 10.14 4.49
CA ILE A 53 4.06 10.03 3.06
C ILE A 53 2.53 9.90 2.88
N MET A 54 1.81 9.30 3.83
CA MET A 54 0.33 9.26 3.81
C MET A 54 -0.22 10.07 4.99
N LYS A 55 -0.49 11.35 4.75
CA LYS A 55 -1.45 12.13 5.54
C LYS A 55 -2.69 12.29 4.66
N PHE A 56 -3.77 11.60 5.03
CA PHE A 56 -5.11 11.90 4.53
C PHE A 56 -5.73 12.97 5.42
#